data_AF-A0A1C3N5Q4-F1
#
_entry.id   AF-A0A1C3N5Q4-F1
#
_cell.length_a   1.000
_cell.length_b   1.000
_cell.length_c   1.000
_cell.angle_alpha   90.00
_cell.angle_beta   90.00
_cell.angle_gamma   90.00
#
_symmetry.space_group_name_H-M   'P 1'
#
loop_
_entity.id
_entity.type
_entity.pdbx_description
1 polymer ?
#
loop_
_entity_poly.entity_id
_entity_poly.type
_entity_poly.pdbx_seq_one_letter_code
_entity_poly.pdbx_strand_id
1 'polypeptide(L)'
;MTTNYDLAEKARAELPLMADAVARELGEGWKRVSGAVRSDGVKLEGPDGERLALYVDSSRPERVVIDGWLPHEIHEAGADTYGLRTPDISVALSRGARVISREIIRRLLPRYRAILAEARKRAADSRQGQADRDEAVQVAAELLRVPVPEPRRHGNVNDSVTVSRFHRGLGSTRVEVRTGGTVRIETNGTIDQMRDVLAALGQIPA
;
A
#
# COMPACT_ATOMS: atom_id res chain seq x y z
N MET A 1 -19.42 6.04 -42.10
CA MET A 1 -19.91 5.83 -40.71
C MET A 1 -18.69 5.47 -39.89
N THR A 2 -18.24 6.36 -39.01
CA THR A 2 -17.18 6.05 -38.04
C THR A 2 -17.82 5.27 -36.91
N THR A 3 -17.31 4.09 -36.58
CA THR A 3 -17.83 3.29 -35.48
C THR A 3 -17.32 3.83 -34.14
N ASN A 4 -18.01 3.51 -33.05
CA ASN A 4 -17.52 3.84 -31.69
C ASN A 4 -16.14 3.20 -31.41
N TYR A 5 -15.84 2.07 -32.06
CA TYR A 5 -14.55 1.41 -31.97
C TYR A 5 -13.43 2.27 -32.56
N ASP A 6 -13.64 2.82 -33.76
CA ASP A 6 -12.65 3.67 -34.44
C ASP A 6 -12.35 4.94 -33.61
N LEU A 7 -13.38 5.51 -32.97
CA LEU A 7 -13.23 6.67 -32.08
C LEU A 7 -12.40 6.33 -30.84
N ALA A 8 -12.62 5.17 -30.23
CA ALA A 8 -11.85 4.72 -29.08
C ALA A 8 -10.39 4.45 -29.43
N GLU A 9 -10.12 3.81 -30.56
CA GLU A 9 -8.76 3.54 -31.02
C GLU A 9 -7.99 4.83 -31.31
N LYS A 10 -8.62 5.77 -32.03
CA LYS A 10 -8.03 7.09 -32.26
C LYS A 10 -7.78 7.85 -30.96
N ALA A 11 -8.75 7.88 -30.05
CA ALA A 11 -8.60 8.54 -28.75
C ALA A 11 -7.46 7.94 -27.91
N ARG A 12 -7.30 6.62 -27.94
CA ARG A 12 -6.18 5.92 -27.27
C ARG A 12 -4.83 6.27 -27.89
N ALA A 13 -4.75 6.33 -29.22
CA ALA A 13 -3.53 6.71 -29.92
C ALA A 13 -3.10 8.16 -29.61
N GLU A 14 -4.05 9.07 -29.42
CA GLU A 14 -3.79 10.47 -29.09
C GLU A 14 -3.55 10.73 -27.59
N LEU A 15 -3.94 9.79 -26.72
CA LEU A 15 -3.89 9.95 -25.26
C LEU A 15 -2.48 10.27 -24.71
N PRO A 16 -1.37 9.66 -25.19
CA PRO A 16 -0.03 10.02 -24.72
C PRO A 16 0.33 11.49 -24.97
N LEU A 17 0.01 12.02 -26.16
CA LEU A 17 0.27 13.42 -26.51
C LEU A 17 -0.59 14.36 -25.67
N MET A 18 -1.86 14.01 -25.45
CA MET A 18 -2.74 14.75 -24.55
C MET A 18 -2.19 14.77 -23.12
N ALA A 19 -1.70 13.63 -22.61
CA ALA A 19 -1.13 13.54 -21.27
C ALA A 19 0.15 14.37 -21.12
N ASP A 20 1.02 14.38 -22.13
CA ASP A 20 2.21 15.25 -22.14
C ASP A 20 1.84 16.75 -22.14
N ALA A 21 0.74 17.12 -22.80
CA ALA A 21 0.21 18.47 -22.76
C ALA A 21 -0.44 18.80 -21.39
N VAL A 22 -1.19 17.86 -20.80
CA VAL A 22 -1.77 18.02 -19.47
C VAL A 22 -0.69 18.18 -18.40
N ALA A 23 0.38 17.36 -18.46
CA ALA A 23 1.51 17.47 -17.53
C ALA A 23 2.15 18.86 -17.59
N ARG A 24 2.40 19.39 -18.79
CA ARG A 24 2.91 20.77 -18.97
C ARG A 24 1.98 21.83 -18.37
N GLU A 25 0.67 21.69 -18.57
CA GLU A 25 -0.32 22.64 -18.01
C GLU A 25 -0.52 22.49 -16.49
N LEU A 26 -0.22 21.33 -15.91
CA LEU A 26 -0.22 21.13 -14.45
C LEU A 26 0.98 21.81 -13.77
N GLY A 27 2.06 22.07 -14.53
CA GLY A 27 3.20 22.86 -14.11
C GLY A 27 4.42 22.03 -13.73
N GLU A 28 5.36 22.67 -13.03
CA GLU A 28 6.64 22.08 -12.66
C GLU A 28 6.47 20.80 -11.82
N GLY A 29 7.33 19.81 -12.09
CA GLY A 29 7.33 18.52 -11.40
C GLY A 29 6.36 17.48 -11.96
N TRP A 30 5.37 17.89 -12.78
CA TRP A 30 4.48 16.96 -13.45
C TRP A 30 5.10 16.38 -14.72
N LYS A 31 5.09 15.06 -14.83
CA LYS A 31 5.60 14.36 -16.01
C LYS A 31 4.80 13.10 -16.33
N ARG A 32 4.74 12.73 -17.60
CA ARG A 32 4.29 11.39 -17.98
C ARG A 32 5.38 10.38 -17.69
N VAL A 33 4.99 9.23 -17.14
CA VAL A 33 5.91 8.11 -16.91
C VAL A 33 5.46 6.86 -17.66
N SER A 34 6.43 5.98 -17.91
CA SER A 34 6.16 4.68 -18.53
C SER A 34 5.45 3.72 -17.56
N GLY A 35 4.81 2.72 -18.13
CA GLY A 35 4.14 1.66 -17.39
C GLY A 35 2.62 1.72 -17.51
N ALA A 36 2.00 0.55 -17.70
CA ALA A 36 0.56 0.40 -17.79
C ALA A 36 -0.09 0.64 -16.42
N VAL A 37 -1.14 1.46 -16.37
CA VAL A 37 -2.11 1.49 -15.25
C VAL A 37 -3.19 0.44 -15.49
N ARG A 38 -3.59 0.36 -16.76
CA ARG A 38 -4.50 -0.56 -17.42
C ARG A 38 -3.90 -0.82 -18.80
N SER A 39 -4.47 -1.74 -19.59
CA SER A 39 -3.96 -2.10 -20.91
C SER A 39 -3.80 -0.91 -21.87
N ASP A 40 -4.51 0.21 -21.67
CA ASP A 40 -4.56 1.37 -22.56
C ASP A 40 -4.41 2.74 -21.88
N GLY A 41 -4.02 2.77 -20.60
CA GLY A 41 -3.89 4.02 -19.82
C GLY A 41 -2.46 4.58 -19.78
N VAL A 42 -2.36 5.89 -19.56
CA VAL A 42 -1.09 6.60 -19.34
C VAL A 42 -0.97 7.13 -17.91
N LYS A 43 0.26 7.21 -17.40
CA LYS A 43 0.56 7.66 -16.03
C LYS A 43 1.12 9.07 -16.02
N LEU A 44 0.67 9.89 -15.09
CA LEU A 44 1.36 11.12 -14.70
C LEU A 44 1.88 10.98 -13.26
N GLU A 45 3.09 11.47 -13.02
CA GLU A 45 3.65 11.65 -11.69
C GLU A 45 3.79 13.13 -11.39
N GLY A 46 3.39 13.53 -10.17
CA GLY A 46 3.54 14.87 -9.64
C GLY A 46 4.77 15.02 -8.73
N PRO A 47 5.11 16.27 -8.37
CA PRO A 47 6.30 16.59 -7.59
C PRO A 47 6.32 15.96 -6.20
N ASP A 48 5.15 15.80 -5.57
CA ASP A 48 5.03 15.34 -4.18
C ASP A 48 4.70 13.84 -4.14
N GLY A 49 5.06 13.10 -5.18
CA GLY A 49 4.77 11.67 -5.34
C GLY A 49 3.31 11.37 -5.68
N GLU A 50 2.55 12.35 -6.14
CA GLU A 50 1.23 12.11 -6.72
C GLU A 50 1.34 11.20 -7.94
N ARG A 51 0.37 10.29 -8.10
CA ARG A 51 0.23 9.46 -9.29
C ARG A 51 -1.18 9.54 -9.82
N LEU A 52 -1.31 9.95 -11.08
CA LEU A 52 -2.58 9.98 -11.80
C LEU A 52 -2.54 8.99 -12.96
N ALA A 53 -3.68 8.36 -13.20
CA ALA A 53 -3.91 7.56 -14.38
C ALA A 53 -4.89 8.27 -15.30
N LEU A 54 -4.58 8.33 -16.59
CA LEU A 54 -5.51 8.82 -17.61
C LEU A 54 -5.81 7.67 -18.56
N TYR A 55 -7.08 7.46 -18.88
CA TYR A 55 -7.52 6.46 -19.85
C TYR A 55 -8.83 6.89 -20.50
N VAL A 56 -9.10 6.38 -21.70
CA VAL A 56 -10.35 6.65 -22.42
C VAL A 56 -11.49 5.86 -21.76
N ASP A 57 -12.64 6.50 -21.54
CA ASP A 57 -13.84 5.80 -21.06
C ASP A 57 -14.32 4.83 -22.16
N SER A 58 -14.31 3.53 -21.87
CA SER A 58 -14.72 2.50 -22.84
C SER A 58 -16.19 2.61 -23.24
N SER A 59 -17.04 3.16 -22.37
CA SER A 59 -18.46 3.38 -22.65
C SER A 59 -18.73 4.71 -23.36
N ARG A 60 -17.78 5.66 -23.28
CA ARG A 60 -17.89 7.02 -23.81
C ARG A 60 -16.52 7.47 -24.38
N PRO A 61 -16.14 6.97 -25.57
CA PRO A 61 -14.81 7.19 -26.14
C PRO A 61 -14.40 8.66 -26.31
N GLU A 62 -15.37 9.58 -26.32
CA GLU A 62 -15.16 11.03 -26.34
C GLU A 62 -14.70 11.61 -24.99
N ARG A 63 -14.57 10.79 -23.94
CA ARG A 63 -14.20 11.21 -22.59
C ARG A 63 -12.92 10.52 -22.12
N VAL A 64 -12.12 11.28 -21.37
CA VAL A 64 -10.99 10.79 -20.60
C VAL A 64 -11.39 10.71 -19.14
N VAL A 65 -11.03 9.61 -18.50
CA VAL A 65 -11.15 9.39 -17.07
C VAL A 65 -9.77 9.60 -16.44
N ILE A 66 -9.73 10.34 -15.33
CA ILE A 66 -8.53 10.65 -14.58
C ILE A 66 -8.68 10.17 -13.14
N ASP A 67 -7.84 9.23 -12.73
CA ASP A 67 -7.92 8.57 -11.42
C ASP A 67 -6.68 8.91 -10.59
N GLY A 68 -6.86 9.17 -9.30
CA GLY A 68 -5.77 9.16 -8.34
C GLY A 68 -5.33 7.72 -8.04
N TRP A 69 -4.03 7.49 -7.93
CA TRP A 69 -3.44 6.18 -7.63
C TRP A 69 -2.55 6.26 -6.41
N LEU A 70 -2.68 5.32 -5.47
CA LEU A 70 -1.73 5.25 -4.37
C LEU A 70 -0.38 4.73 -4.89
N PRO A 71 0.75 5.35 -4.49
CA PRO A 71 2.07 4.84 -4.82
C PRO A 71 2.30 3.41 -4.33
N HIS A 72 3.09 2.63 -5.07
CA HIS A 72 3.29 1.20 -4.80
C HIS A 72 3.91 0.95 -3.41
N GLU A 73 4.81 1.83 -2.98
CA GLU A 73 5.49 1.79 -1.69
C GLU A 73 4.54 1.87 -0.48
N ILE A 74 3.30 2.33 -0.66
CA ILE A 74 2.26 2.29 0.38
C ILE A 74 1.78 0.86 0.58
N HIS A 75 1.61 0.12 -0.52
CA HIS A 75 1.21 -1.29 -0.47
C HIS A 75 2.34 -2.17 0.03
N GLU A 76 3.59 -1.92 -0.41
CA GLU A 76 4.77 -2.64 0.08
C GLU A 76 4.99 -2.45 1.59
N ALA A 77 4.62 -1.28 2.12
CA ALA A 77 4.67 -1.02 3.55
C ALA A 77 3.61 -1.81 4.36
N GLY A 78 2.72 -2.57 3.70
CA GLY A 78 1.64 -3.29 4.37
C GLY A 78 0.56 -2.38 4.95
N ALA A 79 0.46 -1.13 4.46
CA ALA A 79 -0.53 -0.19 4.95
C ALA A 79 -1.95 -0.69 4.68
N ASP A 80 -2.84 -0.61 5.67
CA ASP A 80 -4.26 -0.86 5.46
C ASP A 80 -4.87 0.26 4.61
N THR A 81 -5.10 -0.01 3.34
CA THR A 81 -5.78 0.91 2.41
C THR A 81 -7.29 0.73 2.41
N TYR A 82 -7.86 -0.13 3.27
CA TYR A 82 -9.30 -0.28 3.39
C TYR A 82 -9.95 1.07 3.75
N GLY A 83 -11.04 1.37 3.04
CA GLY A 83 -11.74 2.65 3.13
C GLY A 83 -11.08 3.82 2.39
N LEU A 84 -9.83 3.70 1.92
CA LEU A 84 -9.16 4.73 1.12
C LEU A 84 -9.52 4.60 -0.36
N ARG A 85 -10.72 5.05 -0.72
CA ARG A 85 -11.14 5.11 -2.12
C ARG A 85 -10.53 6.32 -2.81
N THR A 86 -9.59 6.08 -3.74
CA THR A 86 -9.03 7.15 -4.55
C THR A 86 -10.10 7.80 -5.43
N PRO A 87 -10.05 9.14 -5.62
CA PRO A 87 -11.05 9.83 -6.42
C PRO A 87 -10.78 9.67 -7.91
N ASP A 88 -11.84 9.80 -8.69
CA ASP A 88 -11.78 9.90 -10.15
C ASP A 88 -12.59 11.10 -10.64
N ILE A 89 -12.25 11.59 -11.83
CA ILE A 89 -13.07 12.53 -12.60
C ILE A 89 -13.11 12.11 -14.06
N SER A 90 -14.20 12.44 -14.76
CA SER A 90 -14.31 12.25 -16.21
C SER A 90 -14.55 13.57 -16.93
N VAL A 91 -13.76 13.85 -17.96
CA VAL A 91 -13.79 15.11 -18.73
C VAL A 91 -13.86 14.77 -20.22
N ALA A 92 -14.58 15.56 -21.01
CA ALA A 92 -14.60 15.38 -22.47
C ALA A 92 -13.21 15.70 -23.06
N LEU A 93 -12.70 14.82 -23.93
CA LEU A 93 -11.40 14.97 -24.59
C LEU A 93 -11.32 16.26 -25.42
N SER A 94 -12.43 16.65 -26.05
CA SER A 94 -12.52 17.86 -26.88
C SER A 94 -12.28 19.18 -26.14
N ARG A 95 -12.32 19.18 -24.80
CA ARG A 95 -12.02 20.39 -24.00
C ARG A 95 -10.52 20.73 -23.97
N GLY A 96 -9.66 19.78 -24.35
CA GLY A 96 -8.21 19.98 -24.45
C GLY A 96 -7.49 20.03 -23.10
N ALA A 97 -6.16 19.96 -23.18
CA ALA A 97 -5.27 19.78 -22.02
C ALA A 97 -5.43 20.85 -20.94
N ARG A 98 -5.51 22.13 -21.33
CA ARG A 98 -5.65 23.26 -20.38
C ARG A 98 -6.92 23.18 -19.53
N VAL A 99 -8.04 22.72 -20.10
CA VAL A 99 -9.28 22.59 -19.32
C VAL A 99 -9.23 21.34 -18.46
N ILE A 100 -8.69 20.24 -18.98
CA ILE A 100 -8.49 19.00 -18.22
C ILE A 100 -7.59 19.25 -17.00
N SER A 101 -6.46 19.95 -17.15
CA SER A 101 -5.56 20.26 -16.03
C SER A 101 -6.24 21.11 -14.95
N ARG A 102 -7.02 22.13 -15.34
CA ARG A 102 -7.82 22.93 -14.39
C ARG A 102 -8.82 22.10 -13.62
N GLU A 103 -9.49 21.15 -14.29
CA GLU A 103 -10.43 20.24 -13.62
C GLU A 103 -9.70 19.27 -12.68
N ILE A 104 -8.51 18.77 -13.05
CA ILE A 104 -7.64 17.97 -12.17
C ILE A 104 -7.29 18.76 -10.91
N ILE A 105 -6.80 19.99 -11.05
CA ILE A 105 -6.40 20.85 -9.93
C ILE A 105 -7.59 21.17 -9.02
N ARG A 106 -8.76 21.48 -9.58
CA ARG A 106 -9.92 21.94 -8.81
C ARG A 106 -10.69 20.81 -8.13
N ARG A 107 -10.81 19.65 -8.78
CA ARG A 107 -11.73 18.58 -8.35
C ARG A 107 -11.02 17.33 -7.86
N LEU A 108 -9.90 16.96 -8.48
CA LEU A 108 -9.23 15.69 -8.22
C LEU A 108 -8.15 15.84 -7.14
N LEU A 109 -7.17 16.72 -7.36
CA LEU A 109 -5.99 16.85 -6.52
C LEU A 109 -6.28 17.14 -5.04
N PRO A 110 -7.23 18.02 -4.66
CA PRO A 110 -7.46 18.32 -3.25
C PRO A 110 -7.88 17.07 -2.46
N ARG A 111 -8.83 16.30 -3.01
CA ARG A 111 -9.30 15.06 -2.38
C ARG A 111 -8.25 13.96 -2.45
N TYR A 112 -7.57 13.83 -3.58
CA TYR A 112 -6.52 12.83 -3.76
C TYR A 112 -5.35 13.04 -2.80
N ARG A 113 -4.87 14.28 -2.63
CA ARG A 113 -3.78 14.61 -1.70
C ARG A 113 -4.13 14.32 -0.25
N ALA A 114 -5.36 14.58 0.18
CA ALA A 114 -5.83 14.22 1.51
C ALA A 114 -5.78 12.69 1.73
N ILE A 115 -6.21 11.91 0.75
CA ILE A 115 -6.14 10.45 0.78
C ILE A 115 -4.69 9.95 0.76
N LEU A 116 -3.82 10.56 -0.05
CA LEU A 116 -2.41 10.22 -0.14
C LEU A 116 -1.67 10.48 1.19
N ALA A 117 -1.97 11.60 1.86
CA ALA A 117 -1.40 11.93 3.16
C ALA A 117 -1.82 10.90 4.23
N GLU A 118 -3.10 10.54 4.28
CA GLU A 118 -3.61 9.50 5.19
C GLU A 118 -2.96 8.14 4.88
N ALA A 119 -2.86 7.76 3.61
CA ALA A 119 -2.22 6.51 3.19
C ALA A 119 -0.73 6.47 3.60
N ARG A 120 -0.01 7.60 3.48
CA ARG A 120 1.38 7.73 3.93
C ARG A 120 1.51 7.58 5.44
N LYS A 121 0.58 8.16 6.21
CA LYS A 121 0.53 8.00 7.66
C LYS A 121 0.37 6.52 8.02
N ARG A 122 -0.63 5.84 7.45
CA ARG A 122 -0.84 4.39 7.68
C ARG A 122 0.36 3.54 7.27
N ALA A 123 1.06 3.91 6.20
CA ALA A 123 2.29 3.23 5.79
C ALA A 123 3.43 3.44 6.80
N ALA A 124 3.58 4.64 7.35
CA ALA A 124 4.55 4.91 8.42
C ALA A 124 4.21 4.13 9.69
N ASP A 125 2.94 4.15 10.12
CA ASP A 125 2.46 3.40 11.30
C ASP A 125 2.67 1.89 11.13
N SER A 126 2.41 1.35 9.93
CA SER A 126 2.65 -0.05 9.60
C SER A 126 4.13 -0.42 9.69
N ARG A 127 5.03 0.41 9.14
CA ARG A 127 6.49 0.18 9.24
C ARG A 127 6.97 0.20 10.68
N GLN A 128 6.48 1.13 11.49
CA GLN A 128 6.82 1.17 12.91
C GLN A 128 6.32 -0.09 13.61
N GLY A 129 5.06 -0.46 13.42
CA GLY A 129 4.49 -1.67 14.03
C GLY A 129 5.17 -2.97 13.58
N GLN A 130 5.75 -3.01 12.37
CA GLN A 130 6.60 -4.11 11.89
C GLN A 130 7.96 -4.13 12.60
N ALA A 131 8.60 -2.96 12.77
CA ALA A 131 9.85 -2.87 13.52
C ALA A 131 9.67 -3.32 14.98
N ASP A 132 8.62 -2.84 15.66
CA ASP A 132 8.29 -3.21 17.04
C ASP A 132 8.03 -4.73 17.16
N ARG A 133 7.34 -5.31 16.17
CA ARG A 133 7.11 -6.76 16.10
C ARG A 133 8.43 -7.51 15.92
N ASP A 134 9.28 -7.08 15.01
CA ASP A 134 10.53 -7.77 14.70
C ASP A 134 11.49 -7.75 15.90
N GLU A 135 11.52 -6.65 16.66
CA GLU A 135 12.22 -6.57 17.95
C GLU A 135 11.63 -7.56 18.97
N ALA A 136 10.31 -7.56 19.18
CA ALA A 136 9.66 -8.48 20.10
C ALA A 136 9.83 -9.97 19.70
N VAL A 137 9.93 -10.28 18.41
CA VAL A 137 10.26 -11.64 17.91
C VAL A 137 11.67 -12.05 18.31
N GLN A 138 12.65 -11.13 18.27
CA GLN A 138 14.02 -11.43 18.71
C GLN A 138 14.04 -11.76 20.21
N VAL A 139 13.38 -10.95 21.03
CA VAL A 139 13.24 -11.19 22.48
C VAL A 139 12.56 -12.54 22.74
N ALA A 140 11.48 -12.85 22.02
CA ALA A 140 10.77 -14.12 22.15
C ALA A 140 11.64 -15.33 21.75
N ALA A 141 12.44 -15.22 20.69
CA ALA A 141 13.36 -16.26 20.25
C ALA A 141 14.48 -16.51 21.27
N GLU A 142 15.04 -15.44 21.85
CA GLU A 142 16.02 -15.52 22.93
C GLU A 142 15.44 -16.18 24.18
N LEU A 143 14.25 -15.74 24.62
CA LEU A 143 13.51 -16.30 25.75
C LEU A 143 13.31 -17.81 25.59
N LEU A 144 12.91 -18.23 24.40
CA LEU A 144 12.67 -19.64 24.09
C LEU A 144 13.93 -20.41 23.71
N ARG A 145 15.08 -19.75 23.56
CA ARG A 145 16.36 -20.34 23.10
C ARG A 145 16.19 -21.10 21.78
N VAL A 146 15.48 -20.50 20.84
CA VAL A 146 15.29 -21.02 19.49
C VAL A 146 15.82 -20.02 18.46
N PRO A 147 16.15 -20.46 17.24
CA PRO A 147 16.50 -19.52 16.17
C PRO A 147 15.36 -18.54 15.90
N VAL A 148 15.71 -17.30 15.57
CA VAL A 148 14.75 -16.28 15.12
C VAL A 148 14.07 -16.78 13.85
N PRO A 149 12.74 -16.93 13.82
CA PRO A 149 12.04 -17.37 12.62
C PRO A 149 12.17 -16.31 11.53
N GLU A 150 12.37 -16.73 10.28
CA GLU A 150 12.36 -15.79 9.15
C GLU A 150 10.98 -15.13 9.02
N PRO A 151 10.91 -13.80 8.85
CA PRO A 151 9.65 -13.12 8.60
C PRO A 151 9.03 -13.66 7.31
N ARG A 152 7.85 -14.27 7.41
CA ARG A 152 7.10 -14.65 6.21
C ARG A 152 6.54 -13.38 5.58
N ARG A 153 7.09 -12.98 4.43
CA ARG A 153 6.62 -11.84 3.62
C ARG A 153 5.35 -12.16 2.84
N HIS A 154 4.32 -12.71 3.48
CA HIS A 154 3.01 -12.89 2.84
C HIS A 154 2.10 -11.76 3.31
N GLY A 155 1.84 -10.80 2.42
CA GLY A 155 1.23 -9.49 2.72
C GLY A 155 -0.21 -9.50 3.22
N ASN A 156 -0.47 -10.16 4.35
CA ASN A 156 -1.71 -10.03 5.09
C ASN A 156 -1.51 -9.16 6.32
N VAL A 157 -2.44 -8.23 6.52
CA VAL A 157 -2.49 -7.22 7.59
C VAL A 157 -2.62 -7.84 9.01
N ASN A 158 -2.66 -9.18 9.09
CA ASN A 158 -2.68 -9.99 10.31
C ASN A 158 -1.35 -10.71 10.58
N ASP A 159 -0.22 -10.15 10.13
CA ASP A 159 1.11 -10.78 10.25
C ASP A 159 1.57 -10.91 11.71
N SER A 160 1.04 -11.92 12.39
CA SER A 160 1.59 -12.43 13.64
C SER A 160 2.73 -13.39 13.33
N VAL A 161 3.87 -13.21 13.99
CA VAL A 161 4.96 -14.18 13.97
C VAL A 161 4.82 -15.08 15.19
N THR A 162 4.89 -16.39 14.97
CA THR A 162 4.87 -17.37 16.06
C THR A 162 6.26 -17.95 16.27
N VAL A 163 6.79 -17.78 17.47
CA VAL A 163 8.00 -18.46 17.96
C VAL A 163 7.56 -19.61 18.87
N SER A 164 8.00 -20.83 18.59
CA SER A 164 7.58 -22.01 19.34
C SER A 164 8.77 -22.86 19.77
N ARG A 165 8.74 -23.32 21.02
CA ARG A 165 9.64 -24.35 21.54
C ARG A 165 8.82 -25.56 21.95
N PHE A 166 9.19 -26.73 21.45
CA PHE A 166 8.62 -28.00 21.88
C PHE A 166 9.46 -28.62 23.00
N HIS A 167 8.81 -29.00 24.09
CA HIS A 167 9.44 -29.72 25.19
C HIS A 167 9.35 -31.22 24.88
N ARG A 168 10.44 -31.99 25.08
CA ARG A 168 10.54 -33.41 24.70
C ARG A 168 9.36 -34.23 25.27
N GLY A 169 8.34 -34.47 24.45
CA GLY A 169 7.16 -35.30 24.75
C GLY A 169 6.18 -34.77 25.81
N LEU A 170 6.34 -33.53 26.29
CA LEU A 170 5.67 -33.06 27.53
C LEU A 170 4.92 -31.73 27.41
N GLY A 171 4.98 -31.05 26.27
CA GLY A 171 4.29 -29.77 26.06
C GLY A 171 4.98 -28.86 25.06
N SER A 172 4.54 -27.62 24.97
CA SER A 172 5.11 -26.58 24.13
C SER A 172 4.91 -25.20 24.76
N THR A 173 5.81 -24.29 24.39
CA THR A 173 5.63 -22.86 24.63
C THR A 173 5.59 -22.16 23.29
N ARG A 174 4.54 -21.36 23.09
CA ARG A 174 4.24 -20.59 21.90
C ARG A 174 4.18 -19.12 22.28
N VAL A 175 4.93 -18.30 21.56
CA VAL A 175 4.87 -16.84 21.65
C VAL A 175 4.38 -16.33 20.30
N GLU A 176 3.20 -15.75 20.28
CA GLU A 176 2.64 -15.04 19.13
C GLU A 176 2.90 -13.54 19.30
N VAL A 177 3.63 -12.95 18.37
CA VAL A 177 3.93 -11.52 18.34
C VAL A 177 3.17 -10.90 17.17
N ARG A 178 2.28 -9.95 17.44
CA ARG A 178 1.51 -9.22 16.42
C ARG A 178 2.16 -7.89 16.08
N THR A 179 1.78 -7.33 14.93
CA THR A 179 2.11 -5.94 14.55
C THR A 179 1.77 -4.98 15.69
N GLY A 180 2.67 -4.04 15.98
CA GLY A 180 2.55 -3.11 17.12
C GLY A 180 3.03 -3.71 18.45
N GLY A 181 3.83 -4.78 18.42
CA GLY A 181 4.52 -5.32 19.58
C GLY A 181 3.64 -6.06 20.59
N THR A 182 2.36 -6.33 20.27
CA THR A 182 1.50 -7.11 21.18
C THR A 182 1.94 -8.56 21.21
N VAL A 183 2.27 -9.05 22.41
CA VAL A 183 2.75 -10.42 22.63
C VAL A 183 1.68 -11.25 23.35
N ARG A 184 1.39 -12.44 22.82
CA ARG A 184 0.60 -13.48 23.48
C ARG A 184 1.50 -14.69 23.72
N ILE A 185 1.55 -15.15 24.97
CA ILE A 185 2.31 -16.34 25.36
C ILE A 185 1.33 -17.42 25.78
N GLU A 186 1.47 -18.60 25.18
CA GLU A 186 0.71 -19.79 25.52
C GLU A 186 1.70 -20.90 25.83
N THR A 187 1.62 -21.46 27.03
CA THR A 187 2.52 -22.53 27.47
C THR A 187 1.71 -23.67 28.05
N ASN A 188 2.03 -24.89 27.67
CA ASN A 188 1.51 -26.10 28.30
C ASN A 188 2.66 -27.06 28.64
N GLY A 189 2.50 -27.79 29.74
CA GLY A 189 3.53 -28.69 30.21
C GLY A 189 3.49 -28.90 31.73
N THR A 190 4.62 -29.35 32.28
CA THR A 190 4.79 -29.56 33.72
C THR A 190 4.91 -28.23 34.47
N ILE A 191 4.70 -28.26 35.79
CA ILE A 191 4.85 -27.08 36.63
C ILE A 191 6.26 -26.48 36.58
N ASP A 192 7.30 -27.32 36.46
CA ASP A 192 8.68 -26.85 36.37
C ASP A 192 8.94 -26.16 35.02
N GLN A 193 8.37 -26.67 33.92
CA GLN A 193 8.41 -26.00 32.62
C GLN A 193 7.69 -24.64 32.67
N MET A 194 6.56 -24.54 33.37
CA MET A 194 5.88 -23.26 33.57
C MET A 194 6.72 -22.29 34.41
N ARG A 195 7.37 -22.77 35.46
CA ARG A 195 8.28 -21.95 36.29
C ARG A 195 9.46 -21.43 35.48
N ASP A 196 10.07 -22.26 34.64
CA ASP A 196 11.17 -21.85 33.77
C ASP A 196 10.76 -20.71 32.83
N VAL A 197 9.58 -20.82 32.22
CA VAL A 197 9.04 -19.76 31.35
C VAL A 197 8.78 -18.48 32.14
N LEU A 198 8.14 -18.56 33.31
CA LEU A 198 7.85 -17.39 34.15
C LEU A 198 9.12 -16.72 34.67
N ALA A 199 10.12 -17.51 35.08
CA ALA A 199 11.42 -17.00 35.53
C ALA A 199 12.15 -16.26 34.41
N ALA A 200 12.13 -16.81 33.20
CA ALA A 200 12.77 -16.19 32.05
C ALA A 200 12.04 -14.89 31.62
N LEU A 201 10.70 -14.82 31.76
CA LEU A 201 9.95 -13.58 31.55
C LEU A 201 10.32 -12.49 32.56
N GLY A 202 10.58 -12.85 33.81
CA GLY A 202 11.00 -11.91 34.85
C GLY A 202 12.41 -11.32 34.65
N GLN A 203 13.18 -11.83 33.67
CA GLN A 203 14.51 -11.34 33.33
C GLN A 203 14.51 -10.37 32.14
N ILE A 204 13.37 -10.18 31.47
CA ILE A 204 13.27 -9.25 30.33
C ILE A 204 13.33 -7.81 30.87
N PRO A 205 14.24 -6.96 30.36
CA PRO A 205 14.30 -5.55 30.76
C PRO A 205 12.99 -4.81 30.46
N ALA A 206 12.65 -3.85 31.32
CA ALA A 206 11.49 -2.97 31.14
C ALA A 206 11.74 -1.86 30.12
#